data_AF-A0A6L9YPY2-F1
#
_entry.id   AF-A0A6L9YPY2-F1
#
_cell.length_a   1.000
_cell.length_b   1.000
_cell.length_c   1.000
_cell.angle_alpha   90.00
_cell.angle_beta   90.00
_cell.angle_gamma   90.00
#
_symmetry.space_group_name_H-M   'P 1'
#
loop_
_entity.id
_entity.type
_entity.pdbx_description
1 polymer ?
#
loop_
_entity_poly.entity_id
_entity_poly.type
_entity_poly.pdbx_seq_one_letter_code
_entity_poly.pdbx_strand_id
1 'polypeptide(L)' 'MTIHKWKLEELNAEAYHVQLMVNFYSNNNLSDLISSFKSASSRIFMVSIQLSTISD' A
#
# COMPACT_ATOMS: atom_id res chain seq x y z
N MET A 1 -1.62 -8.84 -16.26
CA MET A 1 -1.78 -8.09 -15.00
C MET A 1 -2.29 -9.06 -13.95
N THR A 2 -1.47 -9.43 -12.96
CA THR A 2 -1.86 -10.39 -11.93
C THR A 2 -2.78 -9.68 -10.95
N ILE A 3 -4.05 -10.09 -10.89
CA ILE A 3 -5.01 -9.54 -9.92
C ILE A 3 -4.80 -10.29 -8.62
N HIS A 4 -4.05 -9.69 -7.69
CA HIS A 4 -3.93 -10.23 -6.34
C HIS A 4 -5.29 -10.14 -5.66
N LYS A 5 -5.94 -11.27 -5.40
CA LYS A 5 -7.18 -11.30 -4.63
C LYS A 5 -6.80 -11.17 -3.16
N TRP A 6 -7.02 -10.03 -2.54
CA TRP A 6 -6.79 -9.84 -1.10
C TRP A 6 -7.81 -8.82 -0.60
N LYS A 7 -8.02 -8.79 0.71
CA LYS A 7 -8.91 -7.82 1.35
C LYS A 7 -8.20 -7.18 2.53
N LEU A 8 -8.26 -5.85 2.63
CA LEU A 8 -7.83 -5.14 3.82
C LEU A 8 -8.87 -5.36 4.91
N GLU A 9 -8.45 -5.86 6.05
CA GLU A 9 -9.30 -5.98 7.24
C GLU A 9 -9.04 -4.82 8.21
N GLU A 10 -7.78 -4.41 8.36
CA GLU A 10 -7.40 -3.33 9.28
C GLU A 10 -6.15 -2.58 8.79
N LEU A 11 -6.10 -1.27 9.05
CA LEU A 11 -4.94 -0.42 8.84
C LEU A 11 -4.70 0.43 10.08
N ASN A 12 -3.51 0.30 10.65
CA ASN A 12 -3.03 1.12 11.75
C ASN A 12 -1.78 1.88 11.30
N ALA A 13 -1.89 3.20 11.22
CA ALA A 13 -0.79 4.08 10.84
C ALA A 13 -0.16 4.69 12.09
N GLU A 14 1.13 4.45 12.27
CA GLU A 14 1.96 5.09 13.29
C GLU A 14 2.98 6.02 12.64
N ALA A 15 3.64 6.85 13.46
CA ALA A 15 4.53 7.90 12.96
C ALA A 15 5.68 7.38 12.07
N TYR A 16 6.16 6.15 12.30
CA TYR A 16 7.32 5.59 11.61
C TYR A 16 7.05 4.25 10.91
N HIS A 17 5.89 3.65 11.12
CA HIS A 17 5.51 2.38 10.51
C HIS A 17 4.01 2.28 10.30
N VAL A 18 3.61 1.39 9.41
CA VAL A 18 2.20 1.10 9.11
C VAL A 18 1.99 -0.39 9.29
N GLN A 19 0.94 -0.76 10.03
CA GLN A 19 0.51 -2.14 10.21
C GLN A 19 -0.74 -2.38 9.37
N LEU A 20 -0.76 -3.48 8.63
CA LEU A 20 -1.87 -3.88 7.78
C LEU A 20 -2.29 -5.29 8.16
N MET A 21 -3.57 -5.48 8.51
CA MET A 21 -4.17 -6.80 8.59
C MET A 21 -4.87 -7.09 7.26
N VAL A 22 -4.38 -8.11 6.55
CA VAL A 22 -4.89 -8.47 5.23
C VAL A 22 -5.37 -9.91 5.21
N ASN A 23 -6.56 -10.13 4.67
CA ASN A 23 -7.01 -11.45 4.31
C ASN A 23 -6.36 -11.84 2.97
N PHE A 24 -5.51 -12.86 3.03
CA PHE A 24 -4.65 -13.29 1.94
C PHE A 24 -5.08 -14.65 1.41
N TYR A 25 -5.30 -14.75 0.11
CA TYR A 25 -5.65 -16.00 -0.54
C TYR A 25 -4.37 -16.80 -0.86
N SER A 26 -4.40 -18.12 -0.60
CA SER A 26 -3.24 -19.02 -0.69
C SER A 26 -2.60 -19.12 -2.08
N ASN A 27 -3.29 -18.68 -3.12
CA ASN A 27 -2.81 -18.68 -4.50
C ASN A 27 -2.02 -17.40 -4.87
N ASN A 28 -1.93 -16.42 -3.97
CA ASN A 28 -1.13 -15.22 -4.20
C ASN A 28 0.31 -15.42 -3.71
N ASN A 29 1.24 -14.70 -4.33
CA ASN A 29 2.58 -14.54 -3.79
C ASN A 29 2.60 -13.37 -2.79
N LEU A 30 3.00 -13.66 -1.55
CA LEU A 30 3.01 -12.67 -0.46
C LEU A 30 4.04 -11.56 -0.70
N SER A 31 5.20 -11.91 -1.24
CA SER A 31 6.27 -10.95 -1.57
C SER A 31 5.82 -9.98 -2.67
N ASP A 32 5.13 -10.49 -3.70
CA ASP A 32 4.59 -9.65 -4.78
C ASP A 32 3.52 -8.68 -4.26
N LEU A 33 2.68 -9.13 -3.33
CA LEU A 33 1.69 -8.27 -2.69
C LEU A 33 2.36 -7.16 -1.85
N ILE A 34 3.33 -7.53 -0.99
CA ILE A 34 4.04 -6.58 -0.14
C ILE A 34 4.82 -5.56 -0.97
N SER A 35 5.53 -6.01 -2.00
CA SER A 35 6.28 -5.11 -2.90
C SER A 35 5.35 -4.17 -3.66
N SER A 36 4.21 -4.67 -4.14
CA SER A 36 3.18 -3.85 -4.79
C SER A 36 2.62 -2.79 -3.86
N PHE A 37 2.30 -3.13 -2.60
CA PHE A 37 1.83 -2.16 -1.62
C PHE A 37 2.84 -1.04 -1.38
N LYS A 38 4.07 -1.39 -1.01
CA LYS A 38 5.12 -0.41 -0.71
C LYS A 38 5.39 0.50 -1.90
N SER A 39 5.47 -0.08 -3.10
CA SER A 39 5.78 0.65 -4.32
C SER A 39 4.63 1.56 -4.75
N ALA A 40 3.38 1.07 -4.72
CA ALA A 40 2.22 1.87 -5.12
C ALA A 40 1.92 2.99 -4.12
N SER A 41 1.97 2.72 -2.82
CA SER A 41 1.73 3.74 -1.79
C SER A 41 2.80 4.83 -1.82
N SER A 42 4.07 4.48 -2.02
CA SER A 42 5.16 5.45 -2.18
C SER A 42 4.92 6.39 -3.36
N ARG A 43 4.53 5.85 -4.53
CA ARG A 43 4.19 6.67 -5.71
C ARG A 43 3.04 7.63 -5.42
N ILE A 44 1.95 7.13 -4.84
CA ILE A 44 0.77 7.95 -4.51
C ILE A 44 1.18 9.06 -3.53
N PHE A 45 1.90 8.72 -2.47
CA PHE A 45 2.34 9.68 -1.46
C PHE A 45 3.21 10.79 -2.06
N MET A 46 4.19 10.44 -2.91
CA MET A 46 5.03 11.44 -3.57
C MET A 46 4.21 12.42 -4.43
N VAL A 47 3.25 11.91 -5.20
CA VAL A 47 2.36 12.75 -6.02
C VAL A 47 1.50 13.66 -5.13
N SER A 48 0.95 13.13 -4.04
CA SER A 48 0.14 13.91 -3.10
C SER A 48 0.92 15.06 -2.45
N ILE A 49 2.17 14.81 -2.05
CA ILE A 49 3.07 15.83 -1.50
C ILE A 49 3.40 16.90 -2.56
N GLN A 50 3.74 16.49 -3.78
CA GLN A 50 4.04 17.44 -4.86
C GLN A 50 2.86 18.36 -5.16
N LEU A 51 1.64 17.83 -5.24
CA LEU A 51 0.43 18.63 -5.47
C LEU A 51 0.14 19.61 -4.33
N SER A 52 0.45 19.24 -3.09
CA SER A 52 0.26 20.13 -1.94
C SER A 52 1.30 21.26 -1.92
N THR A 53 2.53 21.01 -2.37
CA THR A 53 3.58 22.05 -2.47
C THR A 53 3.43 23.01 -3.64
N ILE A 54 2.63 22.67 -4.66
CA ILE A 54 2.40 23.52 -5.84
C ILE A 54 1.16 24.43 -5.64
N SER A 55 0.32 24.11 -4.66
CA SER A 55 -0.92 24.85 -4.38
C SER A 55 -0.74 26.03 -3.41
N ASP A 56 0.49 26.24 -2.91
CA ASP A 56 0.93 27.41 -2.13
C ASP A 56 1.68 28.40 -3.03
#